data_AF-A0A7T1HL10-F1
#
_entry.id   AF-A0A7T1HL10-F1
#
_cell.length_a   1.000
_cell.length_b   1.000
_cell.length_c   1.000
_cell.angle_alpha   90.00
_cell.angle_beta   90.00
_cell.angle_gamma   90.00
#
_symmetry.space_group_name_H-M   'P 1'
#
loop_
_entity.id
_entity.type
_entity.pdbx_description
1 polymer ?
#
loop_
_entity_poly.entity_id
_entity_poly.type
_entity_poly.pdbx_seq_one_letter_code
_entity_poly.pdbx_strand_id
1 'polypeptide(L)'
;MSTRKRQPPPSQTPAEDSWLEETQQLTFAQSRTALELTLAALQSEDLEVETMAGLYKRAVAYADRCEEVLQQVQQQVEELDLNALEPEA
;
A
#
# COMPACT_ATOMS: atom_id res chain seq x y z
N MET A 1 -36.21 -6.03 31.37
CA MET A 1 -36.03 -5.90 29.91
C MET A 1 -34.56 -5.60 29.65
N SER A 2 -33.81 -6.55 29.09
CA SER A 2 -32.36 -6.44 28.90
C SER A 2 -32.02 -5.56 27.71
N THR A 3 -31.29 -4.47 27.95
CA THR A 3 -30.70 -3.63 26.91
C THR A 3 -29.46 -4.31 26.33
N ARG A 4 -29.54 -4.84 25.11
CA ARG A 4 -28.37 -5.30 24.35
C ARG A 4 -27.47 -4.10 24.05
N LYS A 5 -26.30 -4.04 24.70
CA LYS A 5 -25.18 -3.20 24.27
C LYS A 5 -24.82 -3.60 22.84
N ARG A 6 -24.85 -2.64 21.90
CA ARG A 6 -24.32 -2.84 20.55
C ARG A 6 -22.82 -3.05 20.69
N GLN A 7 -22.36 -4.25 20.39
CA GLN A 7 -20.96 -4.62 20.35
C GLN A 7 -20.34 -3.96 19.10
N PRO A 8 -19.21 -3.23 19.22
CA PRO A 8 -18.46 -2.76 18.06
C PRO A 8 -17.93 -3.98 17.25
N PRO A 9 -17.74 -3.85 15.92
CA PRO A 9 -17.27 -4.94 15.08
C PRO A 9 -15.88 -5.43 15.50
N PRO A 10 -15.55 -6.73 15.29
CA PRO A 10 -14.29 -7.30 15.74
C PRO A 10 -13.13 -6.82 14.87
N SER A 11 -12.14 -6.21 15.53
CA SER A 11 -10.71 -6.30 15.20
C SER A 11 -10.22 -5.61 13.92
N GLN A 12 -10.04 -4.28 13.99
CA GLN A 12 -8.84 -3.67 13.40
C GLN A 12 -7.85 -3.54 14.57
N THR A 13 -6.78 -4.33 14.54
CA THR A 13 -5.74 -4.20 15.57
C THR A 13 -4.94 -2.93 15.28
N PRO A 14 -4.59 -2.10 16.29
CA PRO A 14 -3.83 -0.85 16.07
C PRO A 14 -2.52 -1.05 15.29
N ALA A 15 -1.97 -2.26 15.34
CA ALA A 15 -0.78 -2.64 14.62
C ALA A 15 -0.99 -2.76 13.10
N GLU A 16 -2.18 -3.18 12.63
CA GLU A 16 -2.48 -3.25 11.19
C GLU A 16 -2.58 -1.86 10.57
N ASP A 17 -3.21 -0.91 11.28
CA ASP A 17 -3.32 0.49 10.82
C ASP A 17 -1.95 1.17 10.75
N SER A 18 -1.07 0.90 11.73
CA SER A 18 0.27 1.52 11.80
C SER A 18 1.15 1.22 10.58
N TRP A 19 1.22 -0.03 10.12
CA TRP A 19 2.11 -0.36 8.99
C TRP A 19 1.52 0.06 7.64
N LEU A 20 0.19 0.16 7.54
CA LEU A 20 -0.49 0.70 6.35
C LEU A 20 -0.18 2.19 6.19
N GLU A 21 -0.23 2.96 7.28
CA GLU A 21 0.16 4.37 7.28
C GLU A 21 1.63 4.56 6.90
N GLU A 22 2.53 3.74 7.44
CA GLU A 22 3.95 3.75 7.06
C GLU A 22 4.15 3.44 5.57
N THR A 23 3.38 2.50 5.02
CA THR A 23 3.43 2.13 3.59
C THR A 23 3.05 3.31 2.70
N GLN A 24 2.05 4.10 3.07
CA GLN A 24 1.63 5.28 2.30
C GLN A 24 2.70 6.38 2.22
N GLN A 25 3.63 6.40 3.17
CA GLN A 25 4.72 7.39 3.19
C GLN A 25 5.94 6.97 2.36
N LEU A 26 5.96 5.73 1.84
CA LEU A 26 7.08 5.23 1.07
C LEU A 26 7.17 5.90 -0.31
N THR A 27 8.41 6.10 -0.75
CA THR A 27 8.72 6.42 -2.15
C THR A 27 8.51 5.19 -3.04
N PHE A 28 8.47 5.39 -4.37
CA PHE A 28 8.40 4.28 -5.32
C PHE A 28 9.53 3.25 -5.12
N ALA A 29 10.77 3.72 -4.99
CA ALA A 29 11.93 2.83 -4.82
C ALA A 29 11.84 2.02 -3.52
N GLN A 30 11.41 2.64 -2.42
CA GLN A 30 11.22 1.94 -1.15
C GLN A 30 10.08 0.93 -1.22
N SER A 31 8.94 1.31 -1.80
CA SER A 31 7.77 0.44 -1.97
C SER A 31 8.13 -0.78 -2.83
N ARG A 32 8.85 -0.56 -3.93
CA ARG A 32 9.32 -1.63 -4.81
C ARG A 32 10.27 -2.59 -4.11
N THR A 33 11.27 -2.08 -3.38
CA THR A 33 12.19 -2.92 -2.61
C THR A 33 11.45 -3.73 -1.54
N ALA A 34 10.51 -3.10 -0.82
CA ALA A 34 9.71 -3.79 0.19
C ALA A 34 8.81 -4.87 -0.42
N LEU A 35 8.24 -4.61 -1.60
CA LEU A 35 7.49 -5.59 -2.38
C LEU A 35 8.36 -6.78 -2.79
N GLU A 36 9.54 -6.54 -3.37
CA GLU A 36 10.49 -7.58 -3.79
C GLU A 36 10.88 -8.50 -2.61
N LEU A 37 11.19 -7.91 -1.45
CA LEU A 37 11.51 -8.66 -0.24
C LEU A 37 10.32 -9.49 0.27
N THR A 38 9.11 -8.91 0.21
CA THR A 38 7.89 -9.60 0.64
C THR A 38 7.55 -10.76 -0.29
N LEU A 39 7.75 -10.59 -1.60
CA LEU A 39 7.57 -11.66 -2.59
C LEU A 39 8.60 -12.77 -2.40
N ALA A 40 9.86 -12.43 -2.13
CA ALA A 40 10.88 -13.43 -1.82
C ALA A 40 10.51 -14.25 -0.57
N ALA A 41 9.99 -13.59 0.47
CA ALA A 41 9.50 -14.27 1.67
C ALA A 41 8.29 -15.19 1.37
N LEU A 42 7.35 -14.73 0.54
CA LEU A 42 6.20 -15.53 0.10
C LEU A 42 6.60 -16.76 -0.73
N GLN A 43 7.74 -16.71 -1.42
CA GLN A 43 8.28 -17.78 -2.25
C GLN A 43 9.20 -18.73 -1.48
N SER A 44 9.47 -18.47 -0.20
CA SER A 44 10.33 -19.32 0.63
C SER A 44 9.70 -20.70 0.83
N GLU A 45 10.51 -21.75 0.71
CA GLU A 45 10.09 -23.13 0.98
C GLU A 45 9.82 -23.38 2.49
N ASP A 46 10.41 -22.54 3.35
CA ASP A 46 10.27 -22.61 4.82
C ASP A 46 9.11 -21.75 5.34
N LEU A 47 8.21 -21.27 4.47
CA LEU A 47 7.16 -20.33 4.85
C LEU A 47 6.05 -20.99 5.69
N GLU A 48 5.84 -20.47 6.89
CA GLU A 48 4.74 -20.89 7.75
C GLU A 48 3.39 -20.35 7.23
N VAL A 49 2.39 -21.23 7.10
CA VAL A 49 1.05 -20.91 6.55
C VAL A 49 0.38 -19.75 7.29
N GLU A 50 0.58 -19.66 8.61
CA GLU A 50 0.01 -18.60 9.45
C GLU A 50 0.53 -17.20 9.07
N THR A 51 1.74 -17.12 8.52
CA THR A 51 2.37 -15.86 8.11
C THR A 51 2.03 -15.46 6.66
N MET A 52 1.58 -16.42 5.83
CA MET A 52 1.27 -16.20 4.41
C MET A 52 0.26 -15.08 4.18
N ALA A 53 -0.85 -15.09 4.94
CA ALA A 53 -1.91 -14.10 4.78
C ALA A 53 -1.43 -12.68 5.11
N GLY A 54 -0.56 -12.54 6.12
CA GLY A 54 0.05 -11.26 6.50
C GLY A 54 1.02 -10.75 5.45
N LEU A 55 1.88 -11.62 4.93
CA LEU A 55 2.80 -11.27 3.85
C LEU A 55 2.06 -10.91 2.56
N TYR A 56 1.00 -11.64 2.22
CA TYR A 56 0.17 -11.33 1.06
C TYR A 56 -0.48 -9.94 1.17
N LYS A 57 -1.09 -9.61 2.32
CA LYS A 57 -1.65 -8.27 2.57
C LYS A 57 -0.60 -7.16 2.38
N ARG A 58 0.62 -7.37 2.90
CA ARG A 58 1.73 -6.43 2.73
C ARG A 58 2.17 -6.29 1.28
N ALA A 59 2.28 -7.41 0.56
CA ALA A 59 2.62 -7.40 -0.86
C ALA A 59 1.61 -6.60 -1.68
N VAL A 60 0.31 -6.78 -1.42
CA VAL A 60 -0.75 -5.99 -2.06
C VAL A 60 -0.58 -4.51 -1.74
N ALA A 61 -0.45 -4.14 -0.46
CA ALA A 61 -0.28 -2.74 -0.08
C ALA A 61 0.96 -2.06 -0.70
N TYR A 62 2.09 -2.76 -0.79
CA TYR A 62 3.28 -2.23 -1.46
C TYR A 62 3.09 -2.09 -2.97
N ALA A 63 2.36 -3.01 -3.60
CA ALA A 63 2.03 -2.93 -5.02
C ALA A 63 1.08 -1.76 -5.31
N ASP A 64 0.02 -1.61 -4.51
CA ASP A 64 -0.93 -0.49 -4.61
C ASP A 64 -0.18 0.84 -4.47
N ARG A 65 0.74 0.94 -3.49
CA ARG A 65 1.56 2.14 -3.33
C ARG A 65 2.45 2.43 -4.54
N CYS A 66 3.03 1.40 -5.16
CA CYS A 66 3.80 1.59 -6.38
C CYS A 66 2.93 2.15 -7.51
N GLU A 67 1.71 1.63 -7.67
CA GLU A 67 0.76 2.12 -8.67
C GLU A 67 0.37 3.58 -8.41
N GLU A 68 0.03 3.94 -7.17
CA GLU A 68 -0.30 5.33 -6.81
C GLU A 68 0.82 6.31 -7.18
N VAL A 69 2.07 5.98 -6.86
CA VAL A 69 3.20 6.87 -7.17
C VAL A 69 3.39 7.00 -8.69
N LEU A 70 3.22 5.91 -9.45
CA LEU A 70 3.28 5.95 -10.91
C LEU A 70 2.16 6.80 -11.51
N GLN A 71 0.93 6.67 -11.02
CA GLN A 71 -0.20 7.48 -11.44
C GLN A 71 0.02 8.97 -11.14
N GLN A 72 0.57 9.30 -9.98
CA GLN A 72 0.93 10.69 -9.63
C GLN A 72 1.99 11.27 -10.58
N VAL A 73 3.01 10.49 -10.92
CA VAL A 73 4.04 10.91 -11.88
C VAL A 73 3.45 11.07 -13.28
N GLN A 74 2.59 10.14 -13.71
CA GLN A 74 1.90 10.24 -14.99
C GLN A 74 1.11 11.55 -15.08
N GLN A 75 0.28 11.85 -14.08
CA GLN A 75 -0.49 13.09 -14.02
C GLN A 75 0.41 14.34 -14.09
N GLN A 76 1.53 14.35 -13.35
CA GLN A 76 2.48 15.47 -13.37
C GLN A 76 3.13 15.68 -14.74
N VAL A 77 3.43 14.59 -15.46
CA VAL A 77 3.99 14.65 -16.82
C VAL A 77 2.95 15.17 -17.81
N GLU A 78 1.70 14.71 -17.72
CA GLU A 78 0.60 15.19 -18.55
C GLU A 78 0.33 16.69 -18.32
N GLU A 79 0.33 17.16 -17.07
CA GLU A 79 0.20 18.58 -16.73
C GLU A 79 1.37 19.43 -17.25
N LEU A 80 2.60 18.91 -17.20
CA LEU A 80 3.77 19.59 -17.73
C LEU A 80 3.70 19.75 -19.26
N ASP A 81 3.26 18.70 -19.97
CA ASP A 81 3.09 18.75 -21.43
C ASP A 81 2.03 19.78 -21.84
N LEU A 82 0.91 19.85 -21.12
CA LEU A 82 -0.12 20.88 -21.33
C LEU A 82 0.43 22.29 -21.14
N ASN A 83 1.17 22.55 -20.06
CA ASN A 83 1.77 23.86 -19.80
C ASN A 83 2.84 24.23 -20.84
N ALA A 84 3.55 23.24 -21.40
CA ALA A 84 4.54 23.48 -22.46
C ALA A 84 3.91 23.89 -23.81
N LEU A 85 2.63 23.57 -24.02
CA LEU A 85 1.87 23.89 -25.24
C LEU A 85 1.11 25.21 -25.15
N GLU A 86 1.01 25.82 -23.97
CA GLU A 86 0.46 27.16 -23.79
C GLU A 86 1.57 28.21 -23.99
N PRO A 87 1.63 28.94 -25.12
CA PRO A 87 2.58 30.02 -25.27
C PRO A 87 2.23 31.12 -24.25
N GLU A 88 3.23 31.61 -23.51
CA GLU A 88 3.08 32.82 -22.67
C GLU A 88 2.47 33.95 -23.52
N ALA A 89 1.26 34.37 -23.15
CA ALA A 89 0.49 35.43 -23.83
C ALA A 89 0.96 36.83 -23.45
#